data_AF-A0A2S8FWG7-F1
#
_entry.id   AF-A0A2S8FWG7-F1
#
_cell.length_a   1.000
_cell.length_b   1.000
_cell.length_c   1.000
_cell.angle_alpha   90.00
_cell.angle_beta   90.00
_cell.angle_gamma   90.00
#
_symmetry.space_group_name_H-M   'P 1'
#
loop_
_entity.id
_entity.type
_entity.pdbx_description
1 polymer ?
#
loop_
_entity_poly.entity_id
_entity_poly.type
_entity_poly.pdbx_seq_one_letter_code
_entity_poly.pdbx_strand_id
1 'polypeptide(L)'
;MVRPSLPYAAIACVAMLLNGCAIRSVPPTTTVWNKLGVPQAFDAANANLINRRGNHPQWERKPPLKRIADPANLKSPNPAIKAAAEIKAEEDMAPQKIKALKYLATIGCGCYDKEGKVEAAILAGLNDCTEDVRKAAVETIQALAGNCGCQDGCGNGCCTEKIQEKLQDMAYGETDGCWHEPSAEVRSMAMQALSACPPISVEPKKETIERETVPTPSILDRETAPNEPLPPIPPPAPMETSAPVLKDTEFVQLTSAAAAPQAAESRFYAPVNVGFVEEVAATPNINPSVKTVSAEATAKPTAMVIHDEAPNAEVQVEEIVLTEADETPKAVTTKVEFVITAKSIAVMHMPKASKVKVGEILPVQIHSRRGDHTVEGKVSVTNIDGGLVYVRPIDGLALRVLRPGSSVTINR
;
A
#
# COMPACT_ATOMS: atom_id res chain seq x y z
N MET A 1 39.92 4.17 53.40
CA MET A 1 39.72 2.72 53.17
C MET A 1 38.26 2.41 53.47
N VAL A 2 37.45 2.08 52.47
CA VAL A 2 36.40 1.03 52.43
C VAL A 2 35.91 1.04 50.97
N ARG A 3 36.17 -0.04 50.23
CA ARG A 3 35.68 -0.24 48.86
C ARG A 3 34.34 -0.99 48.95
N PRO A 4 33.25 -0.54 48.31
CA PRO A 4 32.07 -1.38 48.16
C PRO A 4 32.32 -2.45 47.09
N SER A 5 32.17 -3.70 47.51
CA SER A 5 32.30 -4.92 46.71
C SER A 5 31.18 -5.03 45.67
N LEU A 6 31.55 -5.15 44.40
CA LEU A 6 30.70 -5.65 43.31
C LEU A 6 30.52 -7.16 43.47
N PRO A 7 29.32 -7.65 43.86
CA PRO A 7 28.81 -8.82 43.14
C PRO A 7 27.29 -8.81 42.86
N TYR A 8 26.54 -7.76 43.21
CA TYR A 8 25.07 -7.80 43.10
C TYR A 8 24.48 -7.19 41.81
N ALA A 9 25.25 -6.41 41.04
CA ALA A 9 24.74 -5.78 39.81
C ALA A 9 24.66 -6.72 38.59
N ALA A 10 25.34 -7.87 38.61
CA ALA A 10 25.36 -8.80 37.47
C ALA A 10 24.19 -9.81 37.46
N ILE A 11 23.50 -10.02 38.59
CA ILE A 11 22.42 -11.02 38.69
C ILE A 11 21.05 -10.41 38.33
N ALA A 12 20.88 -9.09 38.41
CA ALA A 12 19.62 -8.43 38.03
C ALA A 12 19.42 -8.27 36.50
N CYS A 13 20.50 -8.29 35.70
CA CYS A 13 20.39 -8.13 34.24
C CYS A 13 20.02 -9.43 33.49
N VAL A 14 20.17 -10.60 34.10
CA VAL A 14 19.85 -11.89 33.44
C VAL A 14 18.36 -12.24 33.54
N ALA A 15 17.61 -11.67 34.50
CA ALA A 15 16.17 -11.92 34.64
C ALA A 15 15.28 -11.09 33.70
N MET A 16 15.79 -9.99 33.10
CA MET A 16 14.99 -9.16 32.17
C MET A 16 15.08 -9.59 30.70
N LEU A 17 16.02 -10.46 30.32
CA LEU A 17 16.17 -10.92 28.94
C LEU A 17 15.40 -12.21 28.61
N LEU A 18 14.74 -12.84 29.60
CA LEU A 18 13.95 -14.07 29.39
C LEU A 18 12.43 -13.85 29.31
N ASN A 19 11.93 -12.62 29.49
CA ASN A 19 10.49 -12.30 29.36
C ASN A 19 10.15 -11.37 28.17
N GLY A 20 11.09 -11.15 27.25
CA GLY A 20 10.93 -10.29 26.07
C GLY A 20 10.29 -10.97 24.85
N CYS A 21 9.77 -12.19 24.96
CA CYS A 21 8.90 -12.72 23.92
C CYS A 21 7.57 -11.98 24.02
N ALA A 22 7.29 -11.11 23.05
CA ALA A 22 5.95 -10.62 22.79
C ALA A 22 4.97 -11.77 22.97
N ILE A 23 4.14 -11.71 24.02
CA ILE A 23 2.97 -12.56 24.16
C ILE A 23 2.11 -12.17 22.97
N ARG A 24 2.31 -12.84 21.83
CA ARG A 24 1.35 -12.87 20.74
C ARG A 24 0.10 -13.40 21.42
N SER A 25 -0.87 -12.52 21.68
CA SER A 25 -2.16 -12.93 22.18
C SER A 25 -2.66 -13.98 21.19
N VAL A 26 -2.61 -15.24 21.61
CA VAL A 26 -3.13 -16.33 20.79
C VAL A 26 -4.58 -15.93 20.54
N PRO A 27 -5.00 -15.76 19.27
CA PRO A 27 -6.37 -15.35 18.99
C PRO A 27 -7.27 -16.35 19.71
N PRO A 28 -8.25 -15.88 20.50
CA PRO A 28 -9.03 -16.75 21.37
C PRO A 28 -9.59 -17.88 20.51
N THR A 29 -9.20 -19.12 20.82
CA THR A 29 -9.68 -20.29 20.09
C THR A 29 -11.20 -20.28 20.18
N THR A 30 -11.88 -20.09 19.05
CA THR A 30 -13.33 -20.06 19.01
C THR A 30 -13.85 -21.45 19.35
N THR A 31 -14.22 -21.66 20.61
CA THR A 31 -14.82 -22.91 21.03
C THR A 31 -16.18 -23.08 20.35
N VAL A 32 -16.63 -24.32 20.18
CA VAL A 32 -17.98 -24.62 19.70
C VAL A 32 -19.03 -23.87 20.55
N TRP A 33 -18.79 -23.71 21.84
CA TRP A 33 -19.62 -22.94 22.76
C TRP A 33 -19.67 -21.45 22.44
N ASN A 34 -18.54 -20.83 22.07
CA ASN A 34 -18.50 -19.45 21.60
C ASN A 34 -19.28 -19.28 20.28
N LYS A 35 -19.24 -20.28 19.39
CA LYS A 35 -20.04 -20.27 18.14
C LYS A 35 -21.53 -20.45 18.39
N LEU A 36 -21.92 -21.24 19.40
CA LEU A 36 -23.31 -21.42 19.82
C LEU A 36 -23.84 -20.24 20.68
N GLY A 37 -23.02 -19.21 20.93
CA GLY A 37 -23.39 -18.04 21.72
C GLY A 37 -23.65 -18.33 23.20
N VAL A 38 -23.24 -19.50 23.70
CA VAL A 38 -23.47 -19.93 25.08
C VAL A 38 -22.84 -18.96 26.10
N PRO A 39 -21.62 -18.43 25.93
CA PRO A 39 -21.09 -17.42 26.84
C PRO A 39 -21.94 -16.15 26.89
N GLN A 40 -22.43 -15.67 25.74
CA GLN A 40 -23.28 -14.47 25.70
C GLN A 40 -24.63 -14.71 26.40
N ALA A 41 -25.18 -15.92 26.28
CA ALA A 41 -26.40 -16.33 26.97
C ALA A 41 -26.19 -16.44 28.50
N PHE A 42 -25.07 -17.01 28.95
CA PHE A 42 -24.73 -17.08 30.38
C PHE A 42 -24.46 -15.70 30.98
N ASP A 43 -23.74 -14.82 30.28
CA ASP A 43 -23.50 -13.45 30.73
C ASP A 43 -24.81 -12.63 30.77
N ALA A 44 -25.71 -12.85 29.81
CA ALA A 44 -27.03 -12.22 29.80
C ALA A 44 -27.90 -12.73 30.95
N ALA A 45 -27.92 -14.04 31.18
CA ALA A 45 -28.67 -14.66 32.27
C ALA A 45 -28.13 -14.20 33.63
N ASN A 46 -26.80 -14.23 33.86
CA ASN A 46 -26.20 -13.80 35.11
C ASN A 46 -26.47 -12.32 35.40
N ALA A 47 -26.31 -11.43 34.42
CA ALA A 47 -26.60 -10.01 34.61
C ALA A 47 -28.07 -9.74 34.95
N ASN A 48 -29.01 -10.41 34.25
CA ASN A 48 -30.44 -10.23 34.47
C ASN A 48 -30.93 -10.90 35.77
N LEU A 49 -30.28 -11.96 36.24
CA LEU A 49 -30.66 -12.69 37.45
C LEU A 49 -30.06 -12.08 38.72
N ILE A 50 -28.76 -11.73 38.69
CA ILE A 50 -28.03 -11.28 39.88
C ILE A 50 -28.39 -9.83 40.24
N ASN A 51 -28.71 -8.98 39.26
CA ASN A 51 -29.16 -7.60 39.51
C ASN A 51 -30.64 -7.34 39.15
N ARG A 52 -31.50 -8.37 39.22
CA ARG A 52 -32.94 -8.23 38.89
C ARG A 52 -33.68 -7.20 39.76
N ARG A 53 -33.15 -6.91 40.95
CA ARG A 53 -33.72 -5.97 41.93
C ARG A 53 -33.05 -4.58 41.92
N GLY A 54 -32.04 -4.35 41.07
CA GLY A 54 -31.33 -3.06 41.00
C GLY A 54 -30.46 -2.72 42.22
N ASN A 55 -30.16 -3.69 43.08
CA ASN A 55 -29.39 -3.46 44.31
C ASN A 55 -27.88 -3.29 44.09
N HIS A 56 -27.38 -3.61 42.89
CA HIS A 56 -25.97 -3.46 42.50
C HIS A 56 -25.86 -2.74 41.15
N PRO A 57 -26.16 -1.42 41.08
CA PRO A 57 -26.19 -0.66 39.82
C PRO A 57 -24.86 -0.68 39.05
N GLN A 58 -23.72 -0.81 39.75
CA GLN A 58 -22.40 -0.98 39.13
C GLN A 58 -22.22 -2.31 38.36
N TRP A 59 -23.14 -3.27 38.54
CA TRP A 59 -23.14 -4.57 37.83
C TRP A 59 -24.17 -4.62 36.70
N GLU A 60 -24.87 -3.51 36.42
CA GLU A 60 -25.70 -3.42 35.23
C GLU A 60 -24.82 -3.49 33.98
N ARG A 61 -25.25 -4.30 33.01
CA ARG A 61 -24.58 -4.33 31.72
C ARG A 61 -24.74 -2.96 31.10
N LYS A 62 -23.61 -2.26 30.95
CA LYS A 62 -23.54 -1.13 30.04
C LYS A 62 -23.99 -1.64 28.67
N PRO A 63 -24.90 -0.94 27.97
CA PRO A 63 -25.26 -1.30 26.61
C PRO A 63 -23.98 -1.49 25.79
N PRO A 64 -23.90 -2.52 24.92
CA PRO A 64 -22.73 -2.69 24.07
C PRO A 64 -22.51 -1.40 23.29
N LEU A 65 -21.25 -0.97 23.21
CA LEU A 65 -20.89 0.22 22.43
C LEU A 65 -21.34 0.00 20.99
N LYS A 66 -22.07 0.98 20.44
CA LYS A 66 -22.48 0.95 19.04
C LYS A 66 -21.24 0.92 18.15
N ARG A 67 -21.32 0.23 17.01
CA ARG A 67 -20.28 0.26 15.99
C ARG A 67 -20.07 1.71 15.55
N ILE A 68 -18.85 2.12 15.27
CA ILE A 68 -18.55 3.52 14.89
C ILE A 68 -19.36 3.94 13.66
N ALA A 69 -19.50 3.05 12.67
CA ALA A 69 -20.30 3.25 11.46
C ALA A 69 -21.83 3.15 11.64
N ASP A 70 -22.35 3.05 12.87
CA ASP A 70 -23.81 3.05 13.10
C ASP A 70 -24.39 4.43 12.73
N PRO A 71 -25.45 4.51 11.90
CA PRO A 71 -26.05 5.79 11.50
C PRO A 71 -26.57 6.62 12.67
N ALA A 72 -26.82 6.02 13.84
CA ALA A 72 -27.15 6.76 15.05
C ALA A 72 -25.98 7.62 15.55
N ASN A 73 -24.72 7.25 15.28
CA ASN A 73 -23.55 8.00 15.70
C ASN A 73 -23.32 9.28 14.87
N LEU A 74 -23.81 9.33 13.62
CA LEU A 74 -23.82 10.55 12.80
C LEU A 74 -24.67 11.67 13.41
N LYS A 75 -25.67 11.29 14.22
CA LYS A 75 -26.56 12.22 14.94
C LYS A 75 -26.11 12.45 16.39
N SER A 76 -24.94 11.94 16.78
CA SER A 76 -24.43 12.11 18.14
C SER A 76 -24.12 13.59 18.42
N PRO A 77 -24.50 14.13 19.59
CA PRO A 77 -24.14 15.50 19.97
C PRO A 77 -22.63 15.66 20.25
N ASN A 78 -21.89 14.56 20.42
CA ASN A 78 -20.45 14.62 20.62
C ASN A 78 -19.71 14.75 19.28
N PRO A 79 -18.95 15.84 19.05
CA PRO A 79 -18.29 16.09 17.78
C PRO A 79 -17.26 15.01 17.41
N ALA A 80 -16.58 14.41 18.39
CA ALA A 80 -15.60 13.36 18.14
C ALA A 80 -16.26 12.06 17.65
N ILE A 81 -17.44 11.69 18.19
CA ILE A 81 -18.18 10.50 17.76
C ILE A 81 -18.75 10.70 16.36
N LYS A 82 -19.28 11.89 16.07
CA LYS A 82 -19.80 12.24 14.76
C LYS A 82 -18.70 12.20 13.70
N ALA A 83 -17.56 12.86 13.95
CA ALA A 83 -16.43 12.86 13.03
C ALA A 83 -15.87 11.45 12.81
N ALA A 84 -15.72 10.64 13.86
CA ALA A 84 -15.30 9.26 13.73
C ALA A 84 -16.28 8.40 12.92
N ALA A 85 -17.60 8.61 13.10
CA ALA A 85 -18.62 7.92 12.32
C ALA A 85 -18.60 8.32 10.84
N GLU A 86 -18.40 9.60 10.53
CA GLU A 86 -18.28 10.12 9.16
C GLU A 86 -17.03 9.55 8.46
N ILE A 87 -15.85 9.66 9.10
CA ILE A 87 -14.60 9.09 8.57
C ILE A 87 -14.74 7.59 8.38
N LYS A 88 -15.33 6.89 9.36
CA LYS A 88 -15.47 5.44 9.25
C LYS A 88 -16.44 5.02 8.16
N ALA A 89 -17.53 5.76 7.97
CA ALA A 89 -18.46 5.52 6.87
C ALA A 89 -17.75 5.72 5.52
N GLU A 90 -16.86 6.71 5.40
CA GLU A 90 -16.08 6.94 4.19
C GLU A 90 -15.03 5.84 3.93
N GLU A 91 -14.31 5.41 4.96
CA GLU A 91 -13.38 4.27 4.88
C GLU A 91 -14.09 2.98 4.48
N ASP A 92 -15.25 2.70 5.07
CA ASP A 92 -16.02 1.49 4.78
C ASP A 92 -16.60 1.50 3.34
N MET A 93 -16.64 2.68 2.69
CA MET A 93 -16.98 2.83 1.28
C MET A 93 -15.79 2.59 0.33
N ALA A 94 -14.56 2.43 0.82
CA ALA A 94 -13.38 2.20 -0.02
C ALA A 94 -13.54 1.02 -1.00
N PRO A 95 -14.07 -0.16 -0.63
CA PRO A 95 -14.29 -1.26 -1.58
C PRO A 95 -15.26 -0.88 -2.71
N GLN A 96 -16.27 -0.06 -2.42
CA GLN A 96 -17.23 0.42 -3.41
C GLN A 96 -16.58 1.46 -4.33
N LYS A 97 -15.79 2.38 -3.77
CA LYS A 97 -14.99 3.35 -4.54
C LYS A 97 -14.03 2.64 -5.51
N ILE A 98 -13.30 1.62 -5.04
CA ILE A 98 -12.41 0.79 -5.87
C ILE A 98 -13.19 0.09 -6.98
N LYS A 99 -14.34 -0.52 -6.67
CA LYS A 99 -15.19 -1.18 -7.68
C LYS A 99 -15.69 -0.18 -8.73
N ALA A 100 -16.09 1.02 -8.31
CA ALA A 100 -16.51 2.08 -9.21
C ALA A 100 -15.36 2.54 -10.12
N LEU A 101 -14.17 2.79 -9.58
CA LEU A 101 -12.97 3.16 -10.36
C LEU A 101 -12.58 2.10 -11.38
N LYS A 102 -12.66 0.82 -11.01
CA LYS A 102 -12.43 -0.30 -11.95
C LYS A 102 -13.47 -0.34 -13.06
N TYR A 103 -14.73 -0.06 -12.75
CA TYR A 103 -15.78 0.04 -13.77
C TYR A 103 -15.55 1.25 -14.69
N LEU A 104 -15.18 2.42 -14.15
CA LEU A 104 -14.80 3.59 -14.95
C LEU A 104 -13.61 3.30 -15.87
N ALA A 105 -12.66 2.46 -15.44
CA ALA A 105 -11.56 1.97 -16.29
C ALA A 105 -12.04 1.19 -17.52
N THR A 106 -13.20 0.53 -17.46
CA THR A 106 -13.77 -0.19 -18.62
C THR A 106 -14.48 0.73 -19.60
N ILE A 107 -15.00 1.87 -19.12
CA ILE A 107 -15.70 2.86 -19.94
C ILE A 107 -14.70 3.82 -20.59
N GLY A 108 -13.72 4.29 -19.82
CA GLY A 108 -12.77 5.33 -20.20
C GLY A 108 -13.35 6.74 -20.27
N CYS A 109 -12.49 7.73 -20.55
CA CYS A 109 -12.88 9.15 -20.72
C CYS A 109 -13.36 9.47 -22.14
N GLY A 110 -13.88 8.47 -22.87
CA GLY A 110 -14.37 8.62 -24.23
C GLY A 110 -15.78 9.20 -24.28
N CYS A 111 -16.70 8.49 -24.92
CA CYS A 111 -18.04 8.99 -25.27
C CYS A 111 -18.91 9.46 -24.10
N TYR A 112 -18.64 8.99 -22.87
CA TYR A 112 -19.42 9.29 -21.68
C TYR A 112 -18.84 10.42 -20.82
N ASP A 113 -17.68 10.97 -21.19
CA ASP A 113 -17.01 12.02 -20.42
C ASP A 113 -17.19 13.43 -20.98
N LYS A 114 -18.28 13.66 -21.73
CA LYS A 114 -18.58 14.97 -22.33
C LYS A 114 -18.65 16.10 -21.30
N GLU A 115 -18.98 15.77 -20.06
CA GLU A 115 -19.10 16.69 -18.94
C GLU A 115 -17.91 16.61 -17.96
N GLY A 116 -16.86 15.83 -18.25
CA GLY A 116 -15.72 15.63 -17.34
C GLY A 116 -16.07 14.88 -16.05
N LYS A 117 -17.17 14.11 -16.04
CA LYS A 117 -17.63 13.33 -14.87
C LYS A 117 -16.68 12.19 -14.53
N VAL A 118 -16.13 11.52 -15.53
CA VAL A 118 -15.18 10.41 -15.36
C VAL A 118 -13.85 10.97 -14.88
N GLU A 119 -13.35 12.03 -15.53
CA GLU A 119 -12.16 12.75 -15.07
C GLU A 119 -12.29 13.21 -13.61
N ALA A 120 -13.40 13.87 -13.25
CA ALA A 120 -13.63 14.34 -11.88
C ALA A 120 -13.68 13.18 -10.87
N ALA A 121 -14.29 12.04 -11.24
CA ALA A 121 -14.33 10.86 -10.38
C ALA A 121 -12.95 10.22 -10.17
N ILE A 122 -12.12 10.18 -11.21
CA ILE A 122 -10.73 9.67 -11.12
C ILE A 122 -9.89 10.63 -10.27
N LEU A 123 -10.00 11.95 -10.48
CA LEU A 123 -9.32 12.96 -9.66
C LEU A 123 -9.75 12.90 -8.19
N ALA A 124 -11.03 12.65 -7.91
CA ALA A 124 -11.50 12.41 -6.55
C ALA A 124 -10.86 11.15 -5.95
N GLY A 125 -10.73 10.07 -6.72
CA GLY A 125 -10.04 8.84 -6.31
C GLY A 125 -8.54 9.04 -6.01
N LEU A 126 -7.85 9.86 -6.81
CA LEU A 126 -6.44 10.22 -6.57
C LEU A 126 -6.24 11.05 -5.28
N ASN A 127 -7.26 11.80 -4.86
CA ASN A 127 -7.24 12.60 -3.64
C ASN A 127 -7.87 11.89 -2.43
N ASP A 128 -8.23 10.60 -2.55
CA ASP A 128 -8.86 9.86 -1.45
C ASP A 128 -7.89 9.66 -0.27
N CYS A 129 -8.39 9.72 0.96
CA CYS A 129 -7.56 9.46 2.14
C CYS A 129 -7.07 8.01 2.22
N THR A 130 -7.78 7.06 1.61
CA THR A 130 -7.47 5.63 1.63
C THR A 130 -6.44 5.28 0.54
N GLU A 131 -5.31 4.70 0.95
CA GLU A 131 -4.24 4.30 0.04
C GLU A 131 -4.72 3.36 -1.07
N ASP A 132 -5.54 2.35 -0.74
CA ASP A 132 -6.06 1.39 -1.72
C ASP A 132 -6.94 2.04 -2.79
N VAL A 133 -7.67 3.11 -2.45
CA VAL A 133 -8.50 3.86 -3.40
C VAL A 133 -7.61 4.69 -4.31
N ARG A 134 -6.59 5.38 -3.77
CA ARG A 134 -5.60 6.12 -4.58
C ARG A 134 -4.85 5.19 -5.54
N LYS A 135 -4.40 4.03 -5.04
CA LYS A 135 -3.75 3.00 -5.85
C LYS A 135 -4.65 2.52 -7.00
N ALA A 136 -5.91 2.20 -6.70
CA ALA A 136 -6.88 1.80 -7.72
C ALA A 136 -7.14 2.91 -8.74
N ALA A 137 -7.16 4.18 -8.33
CA ALA A 137 -7.31 5.31 -9.24
C ALA A 137 -6.10 5.44 -10.19
N VAL A 138 -4.87 5.25 -9.70
CA VAL A 138 -3.66 5.22 -10.52
C VAL A 138 -3.67 4.03 -11.50
N GLU A 139 -4.06 2.83 -11.05
CA GLU A 139 -4.24 1.65 -11.91
C GLU A 139 -5.27 1.90 -13.01
N THR A 140 -6.38 2.56 -12.68
CA THR A 140 -7.39 2.97 -13.65
C THR A 140 -6.78 3.86 -14.73
N ILE A 141 -5.96 4.86 -14.37
CA ILE A 141 -5.30 5.72 -15.36
C ILE A 141 -4.32 4.93 -16.23
N GLN A 142 -3.51 4.03 -15.64
CA GLN A 142 -2.60 3.17 -16.40
C GLN A 142 -3.34 2.33 -17.44
N ALA A 143 -4.46 1.72 -17.05
CA ALA A 143 -5.29 0.93 -17.94
C ALA A 143 -5.88 1.76 -19.10
N LEU A 144 -6.23 3.02 -18.81
CA LEU A 144 -6.84 3.94 -19.78
C LEU A 144 -5.82 4.59 -20.71
N ALA A 145 -4.58 4.80 -20.26
CA ALA A 145 -3.51 5.37 -21.08
C ALA A 145 -3.15 4.47 -22.28
N GLY A 146 -3.27 3.15 -22.14
CA GLY A 146 -2.96 2.17 -23.20
C GLY A 146 -4.14 1.77 -24.09
N ASN A 147 -5.39 2.07 -23.70
CA ASN A 147 -6.59 1.52 -24.34
C ASN A 147 -7.40 2.62 -25.05
N CYS A 148 -6.86 3.11 -26.17
CA CYS A 148 -7.51 4.10 -27.01
C CYS A 148 -8.47 3.41 -28.00
N GLY A 149 -9.66 3.05 -27.52
CA GLY A 149 -10.60 2.14 -28.22
C GLY A 149 -11.63 2.79 -29.16
N CYS A 150 -11.69 4.12 -29.31
CA CYS A 150 -12.67 4.74 -30.21
C CYS A 150 -12.02 5.12 -31.54
N GLN A 151 -12.52 4.51 -32.62
CA GLN A 151 -12.01 4.64 -33.99
C GLN A 151 -12.12 6.04 -34.61
N ASP A 152 -12.86 6.97 -33.98
CA ASP A 152 -13.21 8.28 -34.58
C ASP A 152 -12.69 9.49 -33.78
N GLY A 153 -11.50 9.39 -33.17
CA GLY A 153 -10.84 10.53 -32.54
C GLY A 153 -11.00 10.59 -31.02
N CYS A 154 -10.48 9.57 -30.34
CA CYS A 154 -10.13 9.69 -28.93
C CYS A 154 -9.06 10.80 -28.77
N GLY A 155 -9.52 12.02 -28.50
CA GLY A 155 -8.68 13.11 -28.06
C GLY A 155 -8.08 12.76 -26.71
N ASN A 156 -6.89 12.17 -26.72
CA ASN A 156 -6.10 11.72 -25.58
C ASN A 156 -6.85 10.68 -24.71
N GLY A 157 -6.13 9.76 -24.05
CA GLY A 157 -6.74 8.94 -22.99
C GLY A 157 -7.29 9.84 -21.87
N CYS A 158 -7.65 9.28 -20.71
CA CYS A 158 -7.87 10.07 -19.48
C CYS A 158 -6.61 10.82 -18.99
N CYS A 159 -5.65 11.10 -19.86
CA CYS A 159 -4.40 11.81 -19.65
C CYS A 159 -4.59 13.32 -19.90
N THR A 160 -5.61 13.91 -19.31
CA THR A 160 -5.81 15.37 -19.32
C THR A 160 -4.67 16.06 -18.56
N GLU A 161 -4.43 17.35 -18.84
CA GLU A 161 -3.40 18.14 -18.16
C GLU A 161 -3.57 18.07 -16.63
N LYS A 162 -4.80 18.16 -16.13
CA LYS A 162 -5.10 18.08 -14.69
C LYS A 162 -4.72 16.73 -14.06
N ILE A 163 -4.99 15.62 -14.76
CA ILE A 163 -4.60 14.29 -14.27
C ILE A 163 -3.09 14.14 -14.30
N GLN A 164 -2.42 14.61 -15.35
CA GLN A 164 -0.96 14.54 -15.46
C GLN A 164 -0.27 15.41 -14.40
N GLU A 165 -0.74 16.65 -14.18
CA GLU A 165 -0.27 17.52 -13.10
C GLU A 165 -0.44 16.84 -11.74
N LYS A 166 -1.61 16.23 -11.49
CA LYS A 166 -1.85 15.53 -10.22
C LYS A 166 -0.95 14.30 -10.04
N LEU A 167 -0.72 13.53 -11.11
CA LEU A 167 0.22 12.40 -11.08
C LEU A 167 1.66 12.87 -10.88
N GLN A 168 2.05 14.01 -11.45
CA GLN A 168 3.37 14.60 -11.26
C GLN A 168 3.55 15.07 -9.80
N ASP A 169 2.54 15.73 -9.23
CA ASP A 169 2.48 16.11 -7.82
C ASP A 169 2.57 14.90 -6.88
N MET A 170 1.84 13.81 -7.18
CA MET A 170 1.94 12.58 -6.39
C MET A 170 3.30 11.89 -6.53
N ALA A 171 3.86 11.86 -7.74
CA ALA A 171 5.11 11.16 -8.02
C ALA A 171 6.34 11.89 -7.46
N TYR A 172 6.39 13.21 -7.59
CA TYR A 172 7.57 14.02 -7.35
C TYR A 172 7.34 15.20 -6.39
N GLY A 173 6.10 15.47 -6.00
CA GLY A 173 5.77 16.57 -5.10
C GLY A 173 6.31 16.33 -3.69
N GLU A 174 7.08 17.30 -3.23
CA GLU A 174 7.71 17.31 -1.92
C GLU A 174 7.66 18.75 -1.37
N THR A 175 7.20 18.90 -0.13
CA THR A 175 7.24 20.15 0.61
C THR A 175 7.91 19.90 1.95
N ASP A 176 8.92 20.70 2.29
CA ASP A 176 9.66 20.62 3.56
C ASP A 176 10.22 19.22 3.89
N GLY A 177 10.67 18.47 2.88
CA GLY A 177 11.18 17.10 3.06
C GLY A 177 10.09 16.03 3.21
N CYS A 178 8.81 16.40 3.09
CA CYS A 178 7.68 15.50 3.17
C CYS A 178 7.05 15.31 1.79
N TRP A 179 6.99 14.05 1.36
CA TRP A 179 6.32 13.67 0.12
C TRP A 179 4.82 13.97 0.21
N HIS A 180 4.26 14.56 -0.84
CA HIS A 180 2.81 14.81 -0.92
C HIS A 180 2.01 13.50 -0.93
N GLU A 181 2.51 12.46 -1.62
CA GLU A 181 1.99 11.09 -1.49
C GLU A 181 2.82 10.31 -0.46
N PRO A 182 2.25 9.91 0.69
CA PRO A 182 3.00 9.21 1.73
C PRO A 182 3.45 7.81 1.30
N SER A 183 2.66 7.09 0.49
CA SER A 183 2.98 5.71 0.09
C SER A 183 4.01 5.66 -1.05
N ALA A 184 5.16 5.06 -0.78
CA ALA A 184 6.18 4.85 -1.80
C ALA A 184 5.71 3.97 -2.97
N GLU A 185 4.78 3.03 -2.70
CA GLU A 185 4.20 2.19 -3.75
C GLU A 185 3.34 3.05 -4.70
N VAL A 186 2.42 3.85 -4.15
CA VAL A 186 1.56 4.75 -4.94
C VAL A 186 2.38 5.75 -5.74
N ARG A 187 3.46 6.31 -5.16
CA ARG A 187 4.41 7.19 -5.90
C ARG A 187 5.00 6.50 -7.12
N SER A 188 5.49 5.26 -6.96
CA SER A 188 6.09 4.51 -8.07
C SER A 188 5.07 4.18 -9.16
N MET A 189 3.81 3.92 -8.79
CA MET A 189 2.73 3.68 -9.74
C MET A 189 2.30 4.96 -10.44
N ALA A 190 2.32 6.10 -9.76
CA ALA A 190 2.03 7.40 -10.36
C ALA A 190 3.08 7.76 -11.41
N MET A 191 4.37 7.48 -11.16
CA MET A 191 5.44 7.63 -12.16
C MET A 191 5.18 6.76 -13.40
N GLN A 192 4.78 5.50 -13.21
CA GLN A 192 4.44 4.59 -14.31
C GLN A 192 3.22 5.08 -15.09
N ALA A 193 2.17 5.54 -14.41
CA ALA A 193 0.98 6.10 -15.04
C ALA A 193 1.30 7.34 -15.86
N LEU A 194 2.12 8.24 -15.32
CA LEU A 194 2.57 9.44 -16.02
C LEU A 194 3.38 9.08 -17.27
N SER A 195 4.25 8.07 -17.20
CA SER A 195 5.03 7.60 -18.36
C SER A 195 4.20 6.92 -19.45
N ALA A 196 3.02 6.41 -19.10
CA ALA A 196 2.08 5.83 -20.06
C ALA A 196 1.25 6.90 -20.78
N CYS A 197 1.10 8.09 -20.19
CA CYS A 197 0.42 9.20 -20.81
C CYS A 197 1.28 9.87 -21.90
N PRO A 198 0.67 10.37 -22.99
CA PRO A 198 1.39 11.18 -23.96
C PRO A 198 1.91 12.46 -23.29
N PRO A 199 3.11 12.93 -23.65
CA PRO A 199 3.66 14.15 -23.08
C PRO A 199 2.70 15.31 -23.31
N ILE A 200 2.43 16.11 -22.27
CA ILE A 200 1.70 17.37 -22.43
C ILE A 200 2.43 18.16 -23.50
N SER A 201 1.74 18.47 -24.60
CA SER A 201 2.21 19.49 -25.53
C SER A 201 2.11 20.81 -24.77
N VAL A 202 3.18 21.14 -24.04
CA VAL A 202 3.33 22.46 -23.42
C VAL A 202 3.53 23.40 -24.59
N GLU A 203 2.43 23.80 -25.22
CA GLU A 203 2.43 25.07 -25.92
C GLU A 203 2.89 26.08 -24.86
N PRO A 204 3.97 26.83 -25.12
CA PRO A 204 4.49 27.77 -24.14
C PRO A 204 3.32 28.69 -23.81
N LYS A 205 2.76 28.50 -22.61
CA LYS A 205 1.76 29.38 -22.04
C LYS A 205 2.43 30.74 -22.19
N LYS A 206 1.96 31.57 -23.12
CA LYS A 206 2.38 32.96 -23.17
C LYS A 206 2.03 33.45 -21.79
N GLU A 207 3.03 33.54 -20.92
CA GLU A 207 2.94 34.30 -19.71
C GLU A 207 2.54 35.67 -20.23
N THR A 208 1.23 35.94 -20.20
CA THR A 208 0.73 37.29 -20.17
C THR A 208 1.29 37.79 -18.87
N ILE A 209 2.52 38.29 -18.94
CA ILE A 209 3.10 39.19 -17.97
C ILE A 209 2.17 40.39 -18.06
N GLU A 210 1.02 40.29 -17.40
CA GLU A 210 0.27 41.43 -16.94
C GLU A 210 1.18 42.01 -15.85
N ARG A 211 2.19 42.73 -16.34
CA ARG A 211 3.01 43.63 -15.56
C ARG A 211 2.01 44.65 -15.06
N GLU A 212 1.41 44.37 -13.92
CA GLU A 212 0.75 45.39 -13.13
C GLU A 212 1.84 46.43 -12.91
N THR A 213 1.79 47.49 -13.71
CA THR A 213 2.59 48.68 -13.54
C THR A 213 2.15 49.25 -12.21
N VAL A 214 2.77 48.79 -11.13
CA VAL A 214 2.75 49.50 -9.86
C VAL A 214 3.25 50.91 -10.21
N PRO A 215 2.40 51.94 -10.11
CA PRO A 215 2.85 53.29 -10.36
C PRO A 215 3.94 53.59 -9.34
N THR A 216 5.14 53.86 -9.84
CA THR A 216 6.23 54.43 -9.07
C THR A 216 5.67 55.62 -8.28
N PRO A 217 5.64 55.59 -6.94
CA PRO A 217 5.27 56.77 -6.18
C PRO A 217 6.33 57.84 -6.44
N SER A 218 5.90 58.99 -6.93
CA SER A 218 6.70 60.19 -7.07
C SER A 218 7.36 60.51 -5.73
N ILE A 219 8.69 60.48 -5.71
CA ILE A 219 9.49 61.01 -4.62
C ILE A 219 9.25 62.52 -4.61
N LEU A 220 8.40 62.99 -3.70
CA LEU A 220 8.31 64.39 -3.32
C LEU A 220 8.62 64.48 -1.82
N ASP A 221 9.76 65.09 -1.53
CA ASP A 221 10.14 65.80 -0.31
C ASP A 221 9.49 65.34 1.01
N ARG A 222 10.19 64.48 1.76
CA ARG A 222 9.89 64.26 3.18
C ARG A 222 10.82 65.11 4.04
N GLU A 223 10.29 66.26 4.39
CA GLU A 223 10.74 67.16 5.43
C GLU A 223 10.87 66.43 6.78
N THR A 224 11.96 66.75 7.48
CA THR A 224 12.33 66.24 8.80
C THR A 224 11.37 66.77 9.87
N ALA A 225 10.71 65.90 10.63
CA ALA A 225 9.96 66.25 11.84
C ALA A 225 9.97 65.09 12.87
N PRO A 226 9.80 65.39 14.18
CA PRO A 226 10.64 64.83 15.24
C PRO A 226 10.04 63.62 15.98
N ASN A 227 10.95 62.83 16.57
CA ASN A 227 10.72 61.72 17.50
C ASN A 227 9.64 62.04 18.55
N GLU A 228 8.50 61.35 18.47
CA GLU A 228 7.52 61.26 19.54
C GLU A 228 7.59 59.84 20.17
N PRO A 229 7.77 59.70 21.49
CA PRO A 229 7.93 58.40 22.13
C PRO A 229 6.63 57.59 22.12
N LEU A 230 6.70 56.36 21.61
CA LEU A 230 5.59 55.40 21.65
C LEU A 230 5.21 55.06 23.10
N PRO A 231 3.90 54.98 23.43
CA PRO A 231 3.43 54.60 24.75
C PRO A 231 3.70 53.11 25.06
N PRO A 232 3.90 52.75 26.34
CA PRO A 232 4.23 51.39 26.76
C PRO A 232 3.04 50.43 26.57
N ILE A 233 3.36 49.26 26.02
CA ILE A 233 2.46 48.13 25.80
C ILE A 233 2.01 47.58 27.17
N PRO A 234 0.71 47.47 27.48
CA PRO A 234 0.24 46.88 28.73
C PRO A 234 0.43 45.35 28.74
N PRO A 235 0.69 44.75 29.92
CA PRO A 235 0.90 43.32 30.05
C PRO A 235 -0.38 42.51 29.79
N PRO A 236 -0.25 41.25 29.33
CA PRO A 236 -1.38 40.39 28.99
C PRO A 236 -2.21 40.04 30.23
N ALA A 237 -3.52 40.27 30.13
CA ALA A 237 -4.48 39.88 31.16
C ALA A 237 -4.57 38.35 31.30
N PRO A 238 -4.78 37.82 32.52
CA PRO A 238 -4.94 36.39 32.76
C PRO A 238 -6.25 35.87 32.16
N MET A 239 -6.18 34.70 31.50
CA MET A 239 -7.34 34.02 30.93
C MET A 239 -8.30 33.57 32.03
N GLU A 240 -9.48 34.17 32.09
CA GLU A 240 -10.62 33.66 32.85
C GLU A 240 -11.32 32.53 32.08
N THR A 241 -11.34 31.36 32.70
CA THR A 241 -12.20 30.22 32.35
C THR A 241 -13.67 30.60 32.49
N SER A 242 -14.35 30.81 31.36
CA SER A 242 -15.81 30.98 31.31
C SER A 242 -16.46 29.81 30.59
N ALA A 243 -17.18 28.98 31.34
CA ALA A 243 -18.10 27.98 30.81
C ALA A 243 -19.30 28.67 30.12
N PRO A 244 -19.85 28.13 29.02
CA PRO A 244 -21.05 28.72 28.43
C PRO A 244 -22.30 28.27 29.20
N VAL A 245 -22.93 29.24 29.86
CA VAL A 245 -24.35 29.17 30.26
C VAL A 245 -25.19 29.42 29.00
N LEU A 246 -25.85 28.37 28.50
CA LEU A 246 -26.89 28.49 27.48
C LEU A 246 -28.09 29.24 28.10
N LYS A 247 -28.42 30.41 27.56
CA LYS A 247 -29.70 31.08 27.81
C LYS A 247 -30.67 30.75 26.70
N ASP A 248 -31.90 30.47 27.11
CA ASP A 248 -33.07 30.20 26.29
C ASP A 248 -33.26 31.24 25.20
N THR A 249 -33.35 30.77 23.94
CA THR A 249 -33.94 31.52 22.85
C THR A 249 -35.09 30.73 22.22
N GLU A 250 -36.12 31.50 21.92
CA GLU A 250 -37.50 31.16 21.61
C GLU A 250 -37.71 30.11 20.51
N PHE A 251 -38.63 29.21 20.82
CA PHE A 251 -39.16 28.17 19.96
C PHE A 251 -40.13 28.80 18.94
N VAL A 252 -39.69 28.97 17.69
CA VAL A 252 -40.62 29.28 16.58
C VAL A 252 -41.34 27.99 16.19
N GLN A 253 -42.63 27.90 16.56
CA GLN A 253 -43.56 26.91 16.04
C GLN A 253 -43.74 27.09 14.52
N LEU A 254 -43.30 26.10 13.74
CA LEU A 254 -43.79 25.90 12.37
C LEU A 254 -44.89 24.84 12.37
N THR A 255 -46.02 25.27 11.84
CA THR A 255 -47.32 24.60 11.76
C THR A 255 -47.29 23.37 10.87
N SER A 256 -48.04 22.35 11.29
CA SER A 256 -48.31 21.13 10.52
C SER A 256 -49.16 21.44 9.29
N ALA A 257 -48.81 20.89 8.13
CA ALA A 257 -49.73 20.74 7.02
C ALA A 257 -49.45 19.48 6.19
N ALA A 258 -50.55 18.80 5.88
CA ALA A 258 -50.80 17.88 4.77
C ALA A 258 -50.29 16.42 4.86
N ALA A 259 -51.28 15.55 5.08
CA ALA A 259 -51.24 14.10 5.00
C ALA A 259 -50.78 13.57 3.63
N ALA A 260 -49.93 12.55 3.64
CA ALA A 260 -49.63 11.71 2.48
C ALA A 260 -50.66 10.56 2.36
N PRO A 261 -51.05 10.14 1.14
CA PRO A 261 -52.05 9.12 0.94
C PRO A 261 -51.50 7.73 1.30
N GLN A 262 -52.36 6.91 1.90
CA GLN A 262 -52.10 5.51 2.24
C GLN A 262 -51.84 4.69 0.96
N ALA A 263 -50.65 4.10 0.87
CA ALA A 263 -50.33 3.12 -0.17
C ALA A 263 -50.95 1.77 0.19
N ALA A 264 -51.70 1.22 -0.78
CA ALA A 264 -52.42 -0.03 -0.68
C ALA A 264 -51.49 -1.23 -0.42
N GLU A 265 -51.92 -2.10 0.50
CA GLU A 265 -51.32 -3.41 0.75
C GLU A 265 -51.39 -4.27 -0.51
N SER A 266 -50.24 -4.54 -1.13
CA SER A 266 -50.12 -5.64 -2.08
C SER A 266 -49.48 -6.84 -1.37
N ARG A 267 -50.25 -7.92 -1.28
CA ARG A 267 -49.78 -9.24 -0.82
C ARG A 267 -48.92 -9.84 -1.93
N PHE A 268 -47.59 -9.73 -1.81
CA PHE A 268 -46.68 -10.51 -2.64
C PHE A 268 -46.20 -11.76 -1.88
N TYR A 269 -46.54 -12.91 -2.46
CA TYR A 269 -45.96 -14.22 -2.13
C TYR A 269 -44.45 -14.17 -2.35
N ALA A 270 -43.67 -14.54 -1.34
CA ALA A 270 -42.26 -14.85 -1.51
C ALA A 270 -42.10 -16.30 -1.98
N PRO A 271 -41.42 -16.56 -3.12
CA PRO A 271 -40.97 -17.92 -3.42
C PRO A 271 -39.74 -18.25 -2.56
N VAL A 272 -39.80 -19.44 -1.96
CA VAL A 272 -38.69 -20.10 -1.27
C VAL A 272 -37.60 -20.40 -2.31
N ASN A 273 -36.46 -19.71 -2.23
CA ASN A 273 -35.25 -20.10 -2.95
C ASN A 273 -34.32 -20.87 -2.00
N VAL A 274 -34.28 -22.18 -2.21
CA VAL A 274 -33.23 -23.08 -1.72
C VAL A 274 -32.05 -22.95 -2.69
N GLY A 275 -30.93 -22.43 -2.20
CA GLY A 275 -29.68 -22.31 -2.96
C GLY A 275 -28.50 -22.73 -2.10
N PHE A 276 -27.90 -23.85 -2.46
CA PHE A 276 -26.60 -24.33 -1.99
C PHE A 276 -25.46 -23.43 -2.48
N VAL A 277 -24.27 -23.66 -1.90
CA VAL A 277 -22.90 -23.56 -2.48
C VAL A 277 -21.96 -22.53 -1.81
N GLU A 278 -20.99 -23.14 -1.10
CA GLU A 278 -19.51 -22.94 -1.01
C GLU A 278 -18.81 -21.61 -0.65
N GLU A 279 -17.82 -21.83 0.24
CA GLU A 279 -16.49 -21.20 0.43
C GLU A 279 -16.43 -19.68 0.73
N VAL A 280 -15.56 -19.17 1.59
CA VAL A 280 -14.08 -19.13 1.47
C VAL A 280 -13.47 -18.75 2.83
N ALA A 281 -12.37 -19.40 3.19
CA ALA A 281 -11.54 -19.08 4.36
C ALA A 281 -10.56 -17.93 4.05
N ALA A 282 -10.50 -16.97 4.97
CA ALA A 282 -9.58 -15.83 4.95
C ALA A 282 -8.18 -16.20 5.47
N THR A 283 -7.13 -15.55 4.96
CA THR A 283 -5.80 -15.53 5.59
C THR A 283 -5.22 -14.11 5.71
N PRO A 284 -4.36 -13.85 6.72
CA PRO A 284 -4.03 -12.52 7.19
C PRO A 284 -2.69 -11.97 6.68
N ASN A 285 -2.57 -10.65 6.82
CA ASN A 285 -1.49 -9.77 6.41
C ASN A 285 -0.43 -9.64 7.51
N ILE A 286 0.88 -9.69 7.19
CA ILE A 286 1.97 -9.33 8.10
C ILE A 286 3.10 -8.65 7.31
N ASN A 287 3.31 -7.36 7.60
CA ASN A 287 4.52 -6.60 7.26
C ASN A 287 5.65 -6.90 8.24
N PRO A 288 6.92 -6.78 7.80
CA PRO A 288 7.88 -6.10 8.68
C PRO A 288 8.77 -5.06 7.96
N SER A 289 8.92 -3.94 8.67
CA SER A 289 9.86 -2.85 8.46
C SER A 289 11.32 -3.30 8.65
N VAL A 290 12.24 -2.83 7.80
CA VAL A 290 13.69 -2.89 8.05
C VAL A 290 14.39 -1.61 7.60
N LYS A 291 15.27 -1.13 8.50
CA LYS A 291 16.18 0.02 8.39
C LYS A 291 17.33 -0.23 7.41
N THR A 292 17.67 0.81 6.65
CA THR A 292 18.81 0.89 5.72
C THR A 292 20.10 1.33 6.42
N VAL A 293 21.23 0.72 6.05
CA VAL A 293 22.58 1.28 6.18
C VAL A 293 23.30 1.04 4.86
N SER A 294 23.79 2.12 4.24
CA SER A 294 24.55 2.12 2.97
C SER A 294 26.05 2.12 3.24
N ALA A 295 26.80 1.40 2.40
CA ALA A 295 28.22 1.66 2.16
C ALA A 295 28.56 1.39 0.67
N GLU A 296 29.11 2.41 0.02
CA GLU A 296 29.72 2.39 -1.31
C GLU A 296 31.10 1.75 -1.27
N ALA A 297 31.49 1.08 -2.37
CA ALA A 297 32.88 0.98 -2.76
C ALA A 297 33.04 0.79 -4.28
N THR A 298 33.93 1.62 -4.81
CA THR A 298 34.36 1.85 -6.19
C THR A 298 35.56 0.95 -6.55
N ALA A 299 35.70 0.49 -7.80
CA ALA A 299 37.01 0.14 -8.37
C ALA A 299 37.04 0.08 -9.92
N LYS A 300 38.18 0.54 -10.47
CA LYS A 300 38.59 0.77 -11.87
C LYS A 300 39.13 -0.49 -12.57
N PRO A 301 39.15 -0.56 -13.93
CA PRO A 301 39.73 -1.68 -14.68
C PRO A 301 41.16 -1.43 -15.19
N THR A 302 41.90 -2.50 -15.50
CA THR A 302 43.25 -2.49 -16.12
C THR A 302 43.24 -3.30 -17.42
N ALA A 303 43.89 -2.76 -18.45
CA ALA A 303 43.95 -3.29 -19.82
C ALA A 303 45.05 -4.35 -20.00
N MET A 304 44.86 -5.26 -20.95
CA MET A 304 45.78 -6.35 -21.30
C MET A 304 46.33 -6.15 -22.71
N VAL A 305 47.66 -6.31 -22.84
CA VAL A 305 48.46 -6.17 -24.07
C VAL A 305 48.61 -7.54 -24.75
N ILE A 306 48.53 -7.57 -26.07
CA ILE A 306 48.73 -8.76 -26.93
C ILE A 306 50.13 -8.69 -27.53
N HIS A 307 50.84 -9.82 -27.53
CA HIS A 307 52.04 -10.04 -28.35
C HIS A 307 51.84 -11.28 -29.24
N ASP A 308 52.05 -11.08 -30.54
CA ASP A 308 52.20 -12.12 -31.57
C ASP A 308 53.66 -12.58 -31.65
N GLU A 309 53.90 -13.89 -31.80
CA GLU A 309 55.09 -14.42 -32.48
C GLU A 309 54.89 -15.86 -33.02
N ALA A 310 54.93 -15.94 -34.36
CA ALA A 310 55.53 -16.89 -35.32
C ALA A 310 55.67 -18.43 -35.07
N PRO A 311 55.78 -19.22 -36.17
CA PRO A 311 55.35 -20.62 -36.24
C PRO A 311 56.51 -21.64 -36.27
N ASN A 312 56.13 -22.92 -36.08
CA ASN A 312 56.86 -24.18 -36.31
C ASN A 312 57.30 -24.93 -35.05
N ALA A 313 56.44 -25.84 -34.59
CA ALA A 313 56.86 -27.05 -33.88
C ALA A 313 55.87 -28.18 -34.20
N GLU A 314 56.42 -29.32 -34.63
CA GLU A 314 55.68 -30.52 -35.00
C GLU A 314 54.83 -31.05 -33.84
N VAL A 315 53.57 -31.33 -34.16
CA VAL A 315 52.56 -31.83 -33.24
C VAL A 315 52.79 -33.33 -33.02
N GLN A 316 53.23 -33.72 -31.82
CA GLN A 316 52.99 -35.06 -31.29
C GLN A 316 51.65 -35.03 -30.57
N VAL A 317 50.63 -35.61 -31.20
CA VAL A 317 49.32 -35.87 -30.57
C VAL A 317 49.49 -37.10 -29.70
N GLU A 318 49.63 -36.92 -28.39
CA GLU A 318 49.30 -37.98 -27.44
C GLU A 318 47.78 -38.17 -27.47
N GLU A 319 47.37 -39.37 -27.89
CA GLU A 319 45.99 -39.83 -27.86
C GLU A 319 45.55 -39.98 -26.39
N ILE A 320 44.88 -38.95 -25.87
CA ILE A 320 44.22 -38.99 -24.56
C ILE A 320 43.02 -39.94 -24.69
N VAL A 321 43.20 -41.18 -24.21
CA VAL A 321 42.10 -42.11 -23.98
C VAL A 321 41.22 -41.54 -22.87
N LEU A 322 40.19 -40.79 -23.26
CA LEU A 322 39.07 -40.43 -22.39
C LEU A 322 38.31 -41.72 -22.05
N THR A 323 38.57 -42.26 -20.86
CA THR A 323 37.66 -43.22 -20.23
C THR A 323 36.35 -42.49 -19.95
N GLU A 324 35.34 -42.72 -20.80
CA GLU A 324 33.95 -42.30 -20.60
C GLU A 324 33.44 -42.96 -19.32
N ALA A 325 33.43 -42.20 -18.23
CA ALA A 325 32.70 -42.57 -17.03
C ALA A 325 31.21 -42.33 -17.32
N ASP A 326 30.44 -43.42 -17.36
CA ASP A 326 28.97 -43.48 -17.41
C ASP A 326 28.34 -42.84 -16.15
N GLU A 327 28.56 -41.54 -15.94
CA GLU A 327 27.85 -40.78 -14.92
C GLU A 327 26.55 -40.25 -15.52
N THR A 328 25.46 -41.00 -15.30
CA THR A 328 24.10 -40.54 -15.62
C THR A 328 23.86 -39.12 -15.08
N PRO A 329 23.33 -38.19 -15.90
CA PRO A 329 23.12 -36.80 -15.49
C PRO A 329 22.23 -36.75 -14.24
N LYS A 330 22.75 -36.15 -13.17
CA LYS A 330 22.04 -36.06 -11.90
C LYS A 330 21.15 -34.82 -11.94
N ALA A 331 19.91 -35.01 -12.35
CA ALA A 331 18.88 -33.98 -12.24
C ALA A 331 18.61 -33.66 -10.76
N VAL A 332 18.67 -32.38 -10.38
CA VAL A 332 18.37 -31.95 -9.01
C VAL A 332 17.23 -30.94 -9.02
N THR A 333 16.15 -31.25 -8.30
CA THR A 333 14.95 -30.39 -8.21
C THR A 333 14.98 -29.53 -6.95
N THR A 334 14.71 -28.24 -7.11
CA THR A 334 14.52 -27.26 -6.02
C THR A 334 13.23 -26.46 -6.22
N LYS A 335 12.84 -25.64 -5.25
CA LYS A 335 11.62 -24.79 -5.31
C LYS A 335 12.00 -23.31 -5.28
N VAL A 336 11.26 -22.51 -6.06
CA VAL A 336 11.32 -21.04 -5.98
C VAL A 336 10.59 -20.59 -4.72
N GLU A 337 11.27 -19.84 -3.87
CA GLU A 337 10.72 -19.35 -2.61
C GLU A 337 10.00 -18.01 -2.82
N PHE A 338 10.68 -17.05 -3.44
CA PHE A 338 10.13 -15.73 -3.76
C PHE A 338 10.82 -15.09 -4.97
N VAL A 339 10.19 -14.04 -5.50
CA VAL A 339 10.65 -13.28 -6.67
C VAL A 339 10.82 -11.83 -6.29
N ILE A 340 11.97 -11.25 -6.63
CA ILE A 340 12.27 -9.84 -6.46
C ILE A 340 12.06 -9.17 -7.82
N THR A 341 10.83 -8.74 -8.10
CA THR A 341 10.43 -8.17 -9.40
C THR A 341 11.29 -6.97 -9.78
N ALA A 342 11.59 -6.08 -8.84
CA ALA A 342 12.40 -4.87 -9.07
C ALA A 342 13.82 -5.16 -9.59
N LYS A 343 14.37 -6.35 -9.32
CA LYS A 343 15.73 -6.73 -9.73
C LYS A 343 15.76 -7.79 -10.84
N SER A 344 14.59 -8.27 -11.25
CA SER A 344 14.44 -9.45 -12.11
C SER A 344 15.22 -10.67 -11.59
N ILE A 345 15.09 -10.96 -10.29
CA ILE A 345 15.78 -12.06 -9.61
C ILE A 345 14.76 -12.99 -8.97
N ALA A 346 14.95 -14.30 -9.11
CA ALA A 346 14.25 -15.32 -8.35
C ALA A 346 15.18 -15.93 -7.29
N VAL A 347 14.63 -16.26 -6.12
CA VAL A 347 15.39 -16.87 -5.02
C VAL A 347 14.90 -18.30 -4.82
N MET A 348 15.83 -19.25 -4.78
CA MET A 348 15.54 -20.67 -4.61
C MET A 348 16.50 -21.30 -3.60
N HIS A 349 16.10 -22.42 -3.00
CA HIS A 349 17.00 -23.16 -2.11
C HIS A 349 18.16 -23.78 -2.89
N MET A 350 19.37 -23.69 -2.32
CA MET A 350 20.55 -24.34 -2.85
C MET A 350 20.38 -25.86 -2.76
N PRO A 351 20.46 -26.59 -3.88
CA PRO A 351 20.35 -28.03 -3.81
C PRO A 351 21.59 -28.60 -3.12
N LYS A 352 21.39 -29.40 -2.07
CA LYS A 352 22.49 -29.95 -1.25
C LYS A 352 23.52 -30.76 -2.05
N ALA A 353 23.10 -31.32 -3.18
CA ALA A 353 23.93 -32.15 -4.04
C ALA A 353 24.73 -31.35 -5.08
N SER A 354 24.40 -30.09 -5.33
CA SER A 354 25.01 -29.30 -6.42
C SER A 354 25.89 -28.18 -5.87
N LYS A 355 27.20 -28.25 -6.16
CA LYS A 355 28.12 -27.12 -5.97
C LYS A 355 27.89 -26.10 -7.08
N VAL A 356 27.09 -25.07 -6.82
CA VAL A 356 26.79 -23.98 -7.76
C VAL A 356 27.72 -22.80 -7.52
N LYS A 357 28.25 -22.17 -8.57
CA LYS A 357 29.12 -20.98 -8.48
C LYS A 357 28.40 -19.71 -8.93
N VAL A 358 28.76 -18.57 -8.35
CA VAL A 358 28.28 -17.25 -8.83
C VAL A 358 28.82 -17.01 -10.25
N GLY A 359 27.96 -16.54 -11.14
CA GLY A 359 28.23 -16.35 -12.57
C GLY A 359 27.95 -17.60 -13.43
N GLU A 360 27.68 -18.75 -12.83
CA GLU A 360 27.36 -19.97 -13.56
C GLU A 360 26.00 -19.86 -14.27
N ILE A 361 25.93 -20.39 -15.49
CA ILE A 361 24.69 -20.49 -16.27
C ILE A 361 24.17 -21.91 -16.14
N LEU A 362 22.97 -22.06 -15.58
CA LEU A 362 22.34 -23.34 -15.33
C LEU A 362 21.20 -23.57 -16.32
N PRO A 363 21.19 -24.68 -17.08
CA PRO A 363 20.02 -25.10 -17.82
C PRO A 363 18.97 -25.64 -16.83
N VAL A 364 17.74 -25.13 -16.93
CA VAL A 364 16.66 -25.44 -16.00
C VAL A 364 15.39 -25.84 -16.73
N GLN A 365 14.68 -26.79 -16.15
CA GLN A 365 13.29 -27.12 -16.48
C GLN A 365 12.39 -26.64 -15.34
N ILE A 366 11.48 -25.73 -15.63
CA ILE A 366 10.56 -25.14 -14.65
C ILE A 366 9.22 -25.81 -14.81
N HIS A 367 8.80 -26.53 -13.78
CA HIS A 367 7.47 -27.12 -13.72
C HIS A 367 6.53 -26.17 -12.97
N SER A 368 5.36 -25.93 -13.56
CA SER A 368 4.25 -25.21 -12.92
C SER A 368 3.92 -25.84 -11.56
N ARG A 369 3.36 -25.05 -10.63
CA ARG A 369 2.89 -25.54 -9.32
C ARG A 369 1.92 -26.72 -9.44
N ARG A 370 1.18 -26.83 -10.54
CA ARG A 370 0.25 -27.93 -10.84
C ARG A 370 0.89 -29.09 -11.61
N GLY A 371 2.12 -28.94 -12.10
CA GLY A 371 2.80 -29.93 -12.94
C GLY A 371 2.38 -29.93 -14.42
N ASP A 372 1.34 -29.18 -14.79
CA ASP A 372 0.71 -29.25 -16.13
C ASP A 372 1.59 -28.71 -17.27
N HIS A 373 2.56 -27.86 -16.96
CA HIS A 373 3.41 -27.21 -17.94
C HIS A 373 4.86 -27.22 -17.48
N THR A 374 5.74 -27.62 -18.40
CA THR A 374 7.19 -27.57 -18.24
C THR A 374 7.75 -26.56 -19.23
N VAL A 375 8.54 -25.62 -18.75
CA VAL A 375 9.22 -24.61 -19.57
C VAL A 375 10.72 -24.80 -19.40
N GLU A 376 11.43 -24.96 -20.51
CA GLU A 376 12.89 -25.05 -20.50
C GLU A 376 13.49 -23.64 -20.64
N GLY A 377 14.62 -23.41 -19.99
CA GLY A 377 15.32 -22.14 -20.10
C GLY A 377 16.69 -22.18 -19.43
N LYS A 378 17.34 -21.02 -19.38
CA LYS A 378 18.61 -20.84 -18.66
C LYS A 378 18.49 -19.76 -17.60
N VAL A 379 19.20 -19.93 -16.51
CA VAL A 379 19.30 -18.94 -15.44
C VAL A 379 20.76 -18.70 -15.09
N SER A 380 21.14 -17.44 -14.83
CA SER A 380 22.47 -17.04 -14.36
C SER A 380 22.43 -16.86 -12.85
N VAL A 381 23.39 -17.44 -12.15
CA VAL A 381 23.52 -17.32 -10.69
C VAL A 381 24.15 -15.98 -10.34
N THR A 382 23.40 -15.07 -9.73
CA THR A 382 23.87 -13.73 -9.39
C THR A 382 24.47 -13.63 -8.00
N ASN A 383 23.97 -14.41 -7.03
CA ASN A 383 24.45 -14.39 -5.65
C ASN A 383 24.09 -15.72 -4.94
N ILE A 384 24.82 -16.05 -3.87
CA ILE A 384 24.57 -17.19 -2.99
C ILE A 384 24.66 -16.68 -1.54
N ASP A 385 23.60 -16.82 -0.76
CA ASP A 385 23.56 -16.37 0.64
C ASP A 385 22.81 -17.39 1.51
N GLY A 386 23.44 -17.86 2.59
CA GLY A 386 22.77 -18.67 3.62
C GLY A 386 22.06 -19.96 3.14
N GLY A 387 22.47 -20.53 2.02
CA GLY A 387 21.79 -21.70 1.40
C GLY A 387 20.67 -21.33 0.42
N LEU A 388 20.53 -20.05 0.07
CA LEU A 388 19.70 -19.54 -1.00
C LEU A 388 20.56 -19.17 -2.21
N VAL A 389 20.02 -19.41 -3.40
CA VAL A 389 20.63 -19.06 -4.69
C VAL A 389 19.76 -18.03 -5.36
N TYR A 390 20.35 -16.89 -5.70
CA TYR A 390 19.72 -15.81 -6.43
C TYR A 390 20.02 -16.03 -7.91
N VAL A 391 18.98 -16.19 -8.72
CA VAL A 391 19.14 -16.41 -10.16
C VAL A 391 18.41 -15.35 -10.97
N ARG A 392 18.98 -15.00 -12.11
CA ARG A 392 18.37 -14.14 -13.12
C ARG A 392 18.08 -14.96 -14.38
N PRO A 393 16.86 -14.90 -14.94
CA PRO A 393 16.58 -15.62 -16.18
C PRO A 393 17.36 -15.03 -17.36
N ILE A 394 17.76 -15.89 -18.29
CA ILE A 394 18.48 -15.56 -19.54
C ILE A 394 17.75 -16.20 -20.74
N ASP A 395 18.17 -15.87 -21.96
CA ASP A 395 17.67 -16.49 -23.21
C ASP A 395 16.15 -16.40 -23.41
N GLY A 396 15.56 -15.25 -23.05
CA GLY A 396 14.13 -14.99 -23.26
C GLY A 396 13.20 -15.66 -22.25
N LEU A 397 13.73 -16.34 -21.23
CA LEU A 397 12.93 -16.86 -20.13
C LEU A 397 12.31 -15.70 -19.35
N ALA A 398 10.99 -15.58 -19.38
CA ALA A 398 10.32 -14.47 -18.69
C ALA A 398 10.30 -14.72 -17.16
N LEU A 399 10.64 -13.70 -16.35
CA LEU A 399 10.64 -13.79 -14.89
C LEU A 399 9.29 -14.30 -14.32
N ARG A 400 8.19 -13.98 -15.00
CA ARG A 400 6.82 -14.43 -14.66
C ARG A 400 6.63 -15.95 -14.65
N VAL A 401 7.57 -16.72 -15.21
CA VAL A 401 7.58 -18.20 -15.21
C VAL A 401 8.12 -18.75 -13.87
N LEU A 402 9.06 -18.03 -13.24
CA LEU A 402 9.65 -18.37 -11.95
C LEU A 402 8.76 -17.90 -10.80
N ARG A 403 7.53 -18.40 -10.68
CA ARG A 403 6.61 -18.01 -9.61
C ARG A 403 6.97 -18.68 -8.27
N PRO A 404 6.66 -18.04 -7.12
CA PRO A 404 6.75 -18.69 -5.83
C PRO A 404 6.01 -20.04 -5.81
N GLY A 405 6.72 -21.09 -5.40
CA GLY A 405 6.22 -22.46 -5.35
C GLY A 405 6.39 -23.29 -6.63
N SER A 406 6.87 -22.72 -7.74
CA SER A 406 7.28 -23.51 -8.91
C SER A 406 8.49 -24.39 -8.57
N SER A 407 8.51 -25.63 -9.08
CA SER A 407 9.67 -26.51 -8.95
C SER A 407 10.59 -26.35 -10.15
N VAL A 408 11.89 -26.21 -9.89
CA VAL A 408 12.94 -26.00 -10.88
C VAL A 408 13.89 -27.19 -10.83
N THR A 409 13.99 -27.91 -11.94
CA THR A 409 14.92 -29.03 -12.11
C THR A 409 16.16 -28.51 -12.84
N ILE A 410 17.33 -28.65 -12.22
CA ILE A 410 18.61 -28.27 -12.80
C ILE A 410 19.22 -29.53 -13.41
N ASN A 411 19.46 -29.49 -14.72
CA ASN A 411 20.09 -30.59 -15.46
C ASN A 411 21.61 -30.39 -15.40
N ARG A 412 22.34 -31.36 -14.83
CA ARG A 412 23.80 -31.33 -14.71
C ARG A 412 24.42 -32.64 -15.14
#